data_AF-A0A941TA00-F1
#
_entry.id   AF-A0A941TA00-F1
#
_cell.length_a   1.000
_cell.length_b   1.000
_cell.length_c   1.000
_cell.angle_alpha   90.00
_cell.angle_beta   90.00
_cell.angle_gamma   90.00
#
_symmetry.space_group_name_H-M   'P 1'
#
loop_
_entity.id
_entity.type
_entity.pdbx_description
1 polymer ?
#
loop_
_entity_poly.entity_id
_entity_poly.type
_entity_poly.pdbx_seq_one_letter_code
_entity_poly.pdbx_strand_id
1 'polypeptide(L)'
;MIGRISTILLGAALCGCGTATVHFASTSGSPNGVLVSDGFSTGYDGFATGADKVNVGARAGGGEAVGFSQYRPVALQSVSWMTWFGNQTVDVNLHDQIRVPISFWVLSAPFATNQTRANNFWFAMQTVYWPERVGLLFTPTTIHDATANSKRSSYLAFTCGTSNANMSKIQSDIGFDSGRINVYLVDSVDGSTSRGNACQIGGPFVAIASTAGTDLLSHEMGHDFALTHIDDLTANFDQTNIMHSASNSRAFITEGQLFRMHLQPGSAINATYGVRPGQTTRDCPRDTVSRQCPAIQKRLWADGTFPAN
;
A
#
# COMPACT_ATOMS: atom_id res chain seq x y z
N MET A 1 57.04 -48.59 -6.94
CA MET A 1 56.60 -48.02 -5.64
C MET A 1 55.64 -46.89 -5.93
N ILE A 2 54.34 -47.14 -5.80
CA ILE A 2 53.28 -46.18 -6.09
C ILE A 2 52.93 -45.50 -4.76
N GLY A 3 53.25 -44.21 -4.66
CA GLY A 3 52.98 -43.38 -3.48
C GLY A 3 51.48 -43.18 -3.30
N ARG A 4 50.96 -43.62 -2.15
CA ARG A 4 49.58 -43.36 -1.74
C ARG A 4 49.46 -41.87 -1.37
N ILE A 5 48.62 -41.15 -2.11
CA ILE A 5 48.15 -39.82 -1.76
C ILE A 5 47.18 -39.99 -0.58
N SER A 6 47.59 -39.55 0.61
CA SER A 6 46.70 -39.40 1.75
C SER A 6 45.74 -38.25 1.47
N THR A 7 44.52 -38.58 1.05
CA THR A 7 43.40 -37.66 1.05
C THR A 7 43.12 -37.26 2.50
N ILE A 8 43.47 -36.03 2.87
CA ILE A 8 43.02 -35.41 4.11
C ILE A 8 41.51 -35.22 3.96
N LEU A 9 40.74 -36.15 4.52
CA LEU A 9 39.33 -35.95 4.85
C LEU A 9 39.28 -34.87 5.93
N LEU A 10 39.01 -33.63 5.53
CA LEU A 10 38.62 -32.55 6.43
C LEU A 10 37.20 -32.86 6.93
N GLY A 11 37.12 -33.79 7.87
CA GLY A 11 35.89 -34.17 8.57
C GLY A 11 35.55 -33.12 9.63
N ALA A 12 34.35 -32.57 9.50
CA ALA A 12 33.52 -32.00 10.56
C ALA A 12 34.11 -30.84 11.40
N ALA A 13 33.75 -29.63 10.98
CA ALA A 13 33.30 -28.59 11.91
C ALA A 13 32.11 -27.85 11.25
N LEU A 14 30.97 -28.53 11.11
CA LEU A 14 29.69 -27.84 10.92
C LEU A 14 29.34 -27.19 12.25
N CYS A 15 30.02 -26.07 12.52
CA CYS A 15 29.67 -25.10 13.56
C CYS A 15 28.18 -24.82 13.47
N GLY A 16 27.48 -24.85 14.61
CA GLY A 16 26.03 -24.72 14.64
C GLY A 16 25.58 -23.50 13.84
N CYS A 17 24.79 -23.74 12.80
CA CYS A 17 24.15 -22.67 12.05
C CYS A 17 23.31 -21.86 13.05
N GLY A 18 23.69 -20.61 13.29
CA GLY A 18 22.87 -19.70 14.06
C GLY A 18 21.56 -19.40 13.33
N THR A 19 20.68 -18.69 14.02
CA THR A 19 19.40 -18.24 13.46
C THR A 19 19.32 -16.71 13.46
N ALA A 20 18.55 -16.18 12.53
CA ALA A 20 18.17 -14.78 12.50
C ALA A 20 16.86 -14.59 13.27
N THR A 21 16.81 -13.53 14.08
CA THR A 21 15.60 -13.01 14.69
C THR A 21 15.35 -11.61 14.17
N VAL A 22 14.16 -11.36 13.64
CA VAL A 22 13.70 -10.00 13.36
C VAL A 22 13.03 -9.46 14.61
N HIS A 23 13.47 -8.31 15.06
CA HIS A 23 12.90 -7.55 16.16
C HIS A 23 12.19 -6.31 15.61
N PHE A 24 10.92 -6.16 15.95
CA PHE A 24 10.09 -5.03 15.55
C PHE A 24 10.20 -3.93 16.60
N ALA A 25 10.97 -2.89 16.31
CA ALA A 25 11.04 -1.74 17.19
C ALA A 25 9.79 -0.87 17.03
N SER A 26 9.29 -0.31 18.14
CA SER A 26 8.11 0.58 18.17
C SER A 26 6.80 -0.07 17.68
N THR A 27 6.46 -1.25 18.20
CA THR A 27 5.19 -1.93 17.87
C THR A 27 3.96 -1.16 18.38
N SER A 28 2.77 -1.56 17.92
CA SER A 28 1.47 -1.06 18.42
C SER A 28 0.85 -1.92 19.52
N GLY A 29 1.51 -3.02 19.91
CA GLY A 29 0.91 -4.08 20.75
C GLY A 29 0.02 -5.07 19.98
N SER A 30 -0.15 -4.89 18.66
CA SER A 30 -0.87 -5.82 17.78
C SER A 30 0.06 -6.85 17.14
N PRO A 31 -0.47 -7.94 16.53
CA PRO A 31 0.34 -8.89 15.78
C PRO A 31 1.19 -8.21 14.70
N ASN A 32 2.46 -8.60 14.63
CA ASN A 32 3.44 -8.13 13.68
C ASN A 32 3.71 -9.20 12.61
N GLY A 33 4.12 -8.75 11.44
CA GLY A 33 4.45 -9.60 10.31
C GLY A 33 5.75 -9.14 9.67
N VAL A 34 6.54 -10.07 9.16
CA VAL A 34 7.73 -9.76 8.37
C VAL A 34 7.77 -10.60 7.10
N LEU A 35 8.10 -9.94 5.99
CA LEU A 35 8.56 -10.59 4.78
C LEU A 35 10.09 -10.55 4.74
N VAL A 36 10.73 -11.69 4.51
CA VAL A 36 12.20 -11.79 4.47
C VAL A 36 12.67 -12.31 3.10
N SER A 37 13.66 -11.63 2.52
CA SER A 37 14.43 -12.14 1.37
C SER A 37 15.90 -12.26 1.72
N ASP A 38 16.64 -13.14 1.03
CA ASP A 38 18.07 -13.38 1.25
C ASP A 38 18.85 -13.64 -0.05
N GLY A 39 20.13 -14.00 0.08
CA GLY A 39 21.03 -14.22 -1.06
C GLY A 39 20.64 -15.42 -1.93
N PHE A 40 19.73 -16.27 -1.49
CA PHE A 40 19.38 -17.53 -2.14
C PHE A 40 17.88 -17.61 -2.50
N SER A 41 17.01 -16.87 -1.82
CA SER A 41 15.55 -16.89 -2.04
C SER A 41 15.18 -16.42 -3.46
N THR A 42 14.08 -16.88 -4.04
CA THR A 42 13.55 -16.32 -5.31
C THR A 42 12.46 -15.28 -5.06
N GLY A 43 12.02 -15.15 -3.81
CA GLY A 43 11.02 -14.19 -3.35
C GLY A 43 11.12 -13.98 -1.84
N TYR A 44 9.98 -13.69 -1.21
CA TYR A 44 9.89 -13.43 0.23
C TYR A 44 9.24 -14.59 0.98
N ASP A 45 9.88 -15.01 2.07
CA ASP A 45 9.25 -15.85 3.10
C ASP A 45 8.46 -14.97 4.06
N GLY A 46 7.30 -15.47 4.50
CA GLY A 46 6.40 -14.74 5.39
C GLY A 46 6.37 -15.32 6.80
N PHE A 47 6.42 -14.44 7.80
CA PHE A 47 6.31 -14.82 9.21
C PHE A 47 5.40 -13.84 9.95
N ALA A 48 4.51 -14.34 10.79
CA ALA A 48 3.66 -13.54 11.66
C ALA A 48 3.85 -13.95 13.12
N THR A 49 3.72 -12.99 14.04
CA THR A 49 3.93 -13.20 15.48
C THR A 49 3.04 -12.27 16.30
N GLY A 50 2.60 -12.72 17.47
CA GLY A 50 1.97 -11.86 18.48
C GLY A 50 2.97 -11.09 19.35
N ALA A 51 4.27 -11.36 19.19
CA ALA A 51 5.34 -10.72 19.95
C ALA A 51 6.04 -9.60 19.15
N ASP A 52 7.00 -8.94 19.79
CA ASP A 52 7.90 -7.95 19.18
C ASP A 52 9.08 -8.59 18.42
N LYS A 53 9.13 -9.92 18.36
CA LYS A 53 10.19 -10.64 17.64
C LYS A 53 9.71 -11.93 17.01
N VAL A 54 10.39 -12.33 15.95
CA VAL A 54 10.15 -13.59 15.24
C VAL A 54 11.46 -14.18 14.74
N ASN A 55 11.67 -15.47 15.02
CA ASN A 55 12.79 -16.21 14.48
C ASN A 55 12.48 -16.58 13.03
N VAL A 56 13.35 -16.18 12.10
CA VAL A 56 13.18 -16.40 10.66
C VAL A 56 14.14 -17.48 10.14
N GLY A 57 14.75 -18.25 11.04
CA GLY A 57 15.64 -19.36 10.72
C GLY A 57 17.05 -18.93 10.30
N ALA A 58 17.82 -19.88 9.79
CA ALA A 58 19.12 -19.60 9.21
C ALA A 58 18.96 -18.83 7.88
N ARG A 59 19.82 -17.83 7.66
CA ARG A 59 19.78 -16.93 6.49
C ARG A 59 21.20 -16.53 6.10
N ALA A 60 21.44 -16.31 4.81
CA ALA A 60 22.77 -15.93 4.32
C ALA A 60 22.72 -15.02 3.08
N GLY A 61 23.72 -14.14 2.97
CA GLY A 61 23.87 -13.21 1.85
C GLY A 61 23.10 -11.90 2.01
N GLY A 62 23.06 -11.07 0.96
CA GLY A 62 22.32 -9.81 0.96
C GLY A 62 20.82 -10.05 0.81
N GLY A 63 20.01 -9.30 1.56
CA GLY A 63 18.55 -9.42 1.53
C GLY A 63 17.85 -8.31 2.29
N GLU A 64 16.60 -8.53 2.65
CA GLU A 64 15.76 -7.52 3.30
C GLU A 64 14.81 -8.13 4.32
N ALA A 65 14.43 -7.32 5.31
CA ALA A 65 13.31 -7.56 6.19
C ALA A 65 12.29 -6.42 6.01
N VAL A 66 11.05 -6.78 5.65
CA VAL A 66 9.95 -5.83 5.47
C VAL A 66 8.93 -6.06 6.58
N GLY A 67 8.80 -5.10 7.49
CA GLY A 67 7.91 -5.17 8.64
C GLY A 67 6.53 -4.60 8.37
N PHE A 68 5.52 -5.30 8.89
CA PHE A 68 4.11 -4.92 8.87
C PHE A 68 3.59 -4.97 10.30
N SER A 69 2.89 -3.93 10.72
CA SER A 69 2.27 -3.87 12.03
C SER A 69 1.04 -2.99 11.98
N GLN A 70 0.05 -3.28 12.83
CA GLN A 70 -1.15 -2.46 12.87
C GLN A 70 -0.78 -1.03 13.27
N TYR A 71 -1.36 -0.03 12.60
CA TYR A 71 -1.09 1.38 12.85
C TYR A 71 0.37 1.80 12.66
N ARG A 72 1.17 1.04 11.92
CA ARG A 72 2.54 1.40 11.57
C ARG A 72 2.71 1.31 10.05
N PRO A 73 3.37 2.30 9.42
CA PRO A 73 3.65 2.20 8.00
C PRO A 73 4.61 1.02 7.74
N VAL A 74 4.60 0.51 6.51
CA VAL A 74 5.51 -0.58 6.11
C VAL A 74 6.95 -0.13 6.36
N ALA A 75 7.74 -0.93 7.07
CA ALA A 75 9.17 -0.65 7.29
C ALA A 75 10.02 -1.56 6.41
N LEU A 76 11.13 -1.06 5.90
CA LEU A 76 12.08 -1.85 5.12
C LEU A 76 13.48 -1.68 5.70
N GLN A 77 14.15 -2.80 5.96
CA GLN A 77 15.54 -2.83 6.40
C GLN A 77 16.34 -3.70 5.43
N SER A 78 17.40 -3.14 4.83
CA SER A 78 18.39 -3.94 4.10
C SER A 78 19.28 -4.68 5.08
N VAL A 79 19.59 -5.94 4.78
CA VAL A 79 20.29 -6.85 5.70
C VAL A 79 21.41 -7.59 4.98
N SER A 80 22.54 -7.71 5.67
CA SER A 80 23.55 -8.72 5.34
C SER A 80 23.38 -9.91 6.30
N TRP A 81 22.75 -10.98 5.82
CA TRP A 81 22.48 -12.16 6.60
C TRP A 81 23.76 -12.98 6.79
N MET A 82 24.11 -13.24 8.04
CA MET A 82 25.38 -13.85 8.42
C MET A 82 25.21 -14.93 9.51
N THR A 83 24.13 -15.71 9.45
CA THR A 83 23.80 -16.64 10.56
C THR A 83 24.77 -17.83 10.69
N TRP A 84 25.62 -18.06 9.68
CA TRP A 84 26.75 -19.00 9.75
C TRP A 84 27.81 -18.61 10.78
N PHE A 85 27.87 -17.34 11.20
CA PHE A 85 28.74 -16.87 12.29
C PHE A 85 28.07 -16.86 13.67
N GLY A 86 26.81 -17.29 13.77
CA GLY A 86 26.05 -17.33 15.02
C GLY A 86 24.67 -16.68 14.90
N ASN A 87 24.02 -16.47 16.04
CA ASN A 87 22.70 -15.85 16.07
C ASN A 87 22.80 -14.37 15.67
N GLN A 88 21.86 -13.91 14.86
CA GLN A 88 21.77 -12.53 14.38
C GLN A 88 20.42 -11.94 14.80
N THR A 89 20.42 -10.69 15.26
CA THR A 89 19.19 -9.91 15.43
C THR A 89 19.20 -8.77 14.42
N VAL A 90 18.06 -8.54 13.79
CA VAL A 90 17.82 -7.43 12.85
C VAL A 90 16.67 -6.61 13.37
N ASP A 91 16.91 -5.33 13.60
CA ASP A 91 15.88 -4.39 14.00
C ASP A 91 15.16 -3.83 12.77
N VAL A 92 13.84 -3.95 12.76
CA VAL A 92 12.96 -3.28 11.80
C VAL A 92 12.23 -2.16 12.54
N ASN A 93 12.59 -0.92 12.23
CA ASN A 93 12.05 0.26 12.89
C ASN A 93 10.70 0.66 12.31
N LEU A 94 9.63 0.43 13.08
CA LEU A 94 8.28 0.83 12.70
C LEU A 94 8.04 2.29 13.12
N HIS A 95 7.76 3.17 12.15
CA HIS A 95 7.50 4.58 12.42
C HIS A 95 6.07 4.83 12.94
N ASP A 96 5.79 6.05 13.41
CA ASP A 96 4.42 6.46 13.74
C ASP A 96 3.53 6.51 12.48
N GLN A 97 2.21 6.48 12.69
CA GLN A 97 1.24 6.59 11.61
C GLN A 97 1.49 7.82 10.74
N ILE A 98 1.37 7.62 9.44
CA ILE A 98 1.44 8.71 8.46
C ILE A 98 0.09 9.42 8.45
N ARG A 99 0.09 10.73 8.69
CA ARG A 99 -1.10 11.56 8.51
C ARG A 99 -1.32 11.84 7.03
N VAL A 100 -2.50 11.49 6.54
CA VAL A 100 -2.93 11.65 5.14
C VAL A 100 -4.10 12.64 5.11
N PRO A 101 -3.81 13.95 4.98
CA PRO A 101 -4.86 14.95 4.84
C PRO A 101 -5.60 14.83 3.50
N ILE A 102 -6.93 14.89 3.52
CA ILE A 102 -7.80 14.81 2.33
C ILE A 102 -8.70 16.04 2.23
N SER A 103 -8.84 16.60 1.03
CA SER A 103 -9.78 17.68 0.74
C SER A 103 -10.87 17.21 -0.21
N PHE A 104 -12.13 17.41 0.16
CA PHE A 104 -13.28 17.20 -0.69
C PHE A 104 -13.73 18.50 -1.31
N TRP A 105 -13.98 18.51 -2.61
CA TRP A 105 -14.54 19.64 -3.35
C TRP A 105 -15.92 19.25 -3.88
N VAL A 106 -16.97 19.84 -3.32
CA VAL A 106 -18.36 19.50 -3.66
C VAL A 106 -18.86 20.39 -4.78
N LEU A 107 -18.92 19.87 -6.01
CA LEU A 107 -19.43 20.59 -7.18
C LEU A 107 -20.91 20.26 -7.44
N SER A 108 -21.28 19.00 -7.23
CA SER A 108 -22.65 18.51 -7.35
C SER A 108 -23.54 19.15 -6.28
N ALA A 109 -24.65 19.77 -6.68
CA ALA A 109 -25.59 20.40 -5.77
C ALA A 109 -26.71 19.41 -5.36
N PRO A 110 -27.34 19.59 -4.18
CA PRO A 110 -27.08 20.62 -3.18
C PRO A 110 -25.89 20.29 -2.26
N PHE A 111 -25.19 21.33 -1.77
CA PHE A 111 -23.99 21.17 -0.94
C PHE A 111 -24.22 20.32 0.31
N ALA A 112 -25.27 20.60 1.08
CA ALA A 112 -25.53 19.89 2.35
C ALA A 112 -25.67 18.36 2.17
N THR A 113 -26.35 17.91 1.11
CA THR A 113 -26.48 16.49 0.78
C THR A 113 -25.13 15.89 0.42
N ASN A 114 -24.36 16.56 -0.45
CA ASN A 114 -23.09 16.03 -0.93
C ASN A 114 -21.94 16.18 0.08
N GLN A 115 -22.03 17.12 1.03
CA GLN A 115 -21.17 17.16 2.21
C GLN A 115 -21.38 15.92 3.08
N THR A 116 -22.64 15.53 3.31
CA THR A 116 -22.96 14.28 4.02
C THR A 116 -22.41 13.08 3.26
N ARG A 117 -22.50 13.09 1.92
CA ARG A 117 -21.92 12.04 1.08
C ARG A 117 -20.40 11.97 1.18
N ALA A 118 -19.70 13.10 1.11
CA ALA A 118 -18.25 13.17 1.28
C ALA A 118 -17.80 12.58 2.62
N ASN A 119 -18.51 12.89 3.72
CA ASN A 119 -18.27 12.26 5.01
C ASN A 119 -18.45 10.73 4.95
N ASN A 120 -19.53 10.24 4.33
CA ASN A 120 -19.77 8.80 4.21
C ASN A 120 -18.70 8.08 3.40
N PHE A 121 -18.22 8.67 2.30
CA PHE A 121 -17.07 8.15 1.55
C PHE A 121 -15.81 8.05 2.44
N TRP A 122 -15.50 9.13 3.17
CA TRP A 122 -14.35 9.17 4.08
C TRP A 122 -14.45 8.12 5.19
N PHE A 123 -15.62 7.97 5.83
CA PHE A 123 -15.85 6.94 6.85
C PHE A 123 -15.69 5.53 6.28
N ALA A 124 -16.34 5.23 5.14
CA ALA A 124 -16.25 3.92 4.52
C ALA A 124 -14.81 3.55 4.12
N MET A 125 -14.07 4.49 3.52
CA MET A 125 -12.65 4.30 3.21
C MET A 125 -11.84 4.00 4.47
N GLN A 126 -12.05 4.73 5.57
CA GLN A 126 -11.34 4.45 6.82
C GLN A 126 -11.66 3.06 7.38
N THR A 127 -12.92 2.60 7.30
CA THR A 127 -13.28 1.26 7.79
C THR A 127 -12.56 0.14 7.04
N VAL A 128 -12.17 0.38 5.79
CA VAL A 128 -11.37 -0.56 4.99
C VAL A 128 -9.89 -0.46 5.35
N TYR A 129 -9.30 0.74 5.37
CA TYR A 129 -7.85 0.89 5.55
C TYR A 129 -7.38 0.71 7.00
N TRP A 130 -8.25 0.96 7.98
CA TRP A 130 -7.90 0.87 9.40
C TRP A 130 -7.46 -0.53 9.88
N PRO A 131 -8.16 -1.64 9.53
CA PRO A 131 -7.73 -2.98 9.91
C PRO A 131 -6.49 -3.48 9.14
N GLU A 132 -6.29 -3.01 7.90
CA GLU A 132 -5.32 -3.54 6.93
C GLU A 132 -3.85 -3.12 7.16
N ARG A 133 -3.47 -2.75 8.38
CA ARG A 133 -2.05 -2.47 8.77
C ARG A 133 -1.32 -1.50 7.84
N VAL A 134 -2.07 -0.61 7.19
CA VAL A 134 -1.52 0.35 6.23
C VAL A 134 -0.70 1.43 6.94
N GLY A 135 -0.95 1.66 8.24
CA GLY A 135 -0.23 2.68 9.01
C GLY A 135 -0.54 4.11 8.58
N LEU A 136 -1.71 4.33 7.95
CA LEU A 136 -2.19 5.64 7.54
C LEU A 136 -3.29 6.12 8.50
N LEU A 137 -3.29 7.42 8.76
CA LEU A 137 -4.32 8.12 9.51
C LEU A 137 -4.88 9.24 8.64
N PHE A 138 -6.10 9.07 8.14
CA PHE A 138 -6.72 9.98 7.17
C PHE A 138 -7.28 11.25 7.84
N THR A 139 -6.39 12.12 8.28
CA THR A 139 -6.71 13.34 9.01
C THR A 139 -5.65 14.43 8.78
N PRO A 140 -6.04 15.72 8.84
CA PRO A 140 -7.41 16.24 8.88
C PRO A 140 -8.15 16.11 7.56
N THR A 141 -9.49 16.18 7.60
CA THR A 141 -10.35 16.23 6.41
C THR A 141 -10.98 17.62 6.29
N THR A 142 -11.02 18.16 5.07
CA THR A 142 -11.64 19.45 4.76
C THR A 142 -12.67 19.25 3.65
N ILE A 143 -13.82 19.92 3.74
CA ILE A 143 -14.87 19.86 2.71
C ILE A 143 -15.19 21.28 2.25
N HIS A 144 -14.94 21.55 0.98
CA HIS A 144 -15.17 22.83 0.32
C HIS A 144 -16.50 22.82 -0.45
N ASP A 145 -17.28 23.88 -0.32
CA ASP A 145 -18.46 24.11 -1.15
C ASP A 145 -18.05 24.79 -2.46
N ALA A 146 -18.09 24.04 -3.57
CA ALA A 146 -17.87 24.56 -4.91
C ALA A 146 -19.17 24.64 -5.73
N THR A 147 -20.34 24.49 -5.09
CA THR A 147 -21.65 24.45 -5.78
C THR A 147 -22.08 25.82 -6.33
N ALA A 148 -21.47 26.92 -5.87
CA ALA A 148 -21.65 28.26 -6.41
C ALA A 148 -20.54 28.72 -7.36
N ASN A 149 -19.51 27.89 -7.61
CA ASN A 149 -18.42 28.25 -8.52
C ASN A 149 -18.96 28.34 -9.96
N SER A 150 -18.71 29.48 -10.63
CA SER A 150 -19.22 29.78 -11.97
C SER A 150 -18.72 28.83 -13.06
N LYS A 151 -17.59 28.14 -12.83
CA LYS A 151 -17.00 27.18 -13.76
C LYS A 151 -17.41 25.73 -13.48
N ARG A 152 -18.15 25.45 -12.40
CA ARG A 152 -18.48 24.07 -11.99
C ARG A 152 -19.19 23.27 -13.07
N SER A 153 -20.02 23.92 -13.90
CA SER A 153 -20.82 23.24 -14.93
C SER A 153 -19.98 22.55 -15.98
N SER A 154 -18.73 23.00 -16.20
CA SER A 154 -17.76 22.35 -17.10
C SER A 154 -17.26 21.00 -16.57
N TYR A 155 -17.51 20.67 -15.29
CA TYR A 155 -16.91 19.53 -14.61
C TYR A 155 -17.94 18.57 -13.97
N LEU A 156 -19.24 18.86 -14.05
CA LEU A 156 -20.28 17.98 -13.50
C LEU A 156 -20.31 16.61 -14.19
N ALA A 157 -20.00 16.55 -15.48
CA ALA A 157 -19.74 15.32 -16.22
C ALA A 157 -18.24 15.18 -16.48
N PHE A 158 -17.52 14.69 -15.47
CA PHE A 158 -16.06 14.66 -15.49
C PHE A 158 -15.54 13.48 -16.33
N THR A 159 -14.47 13.73 -17.08
CA THR A 159 -13.58 12.71 -17.63
C THR A 159 -12.15 13.22 -17.43
N CYS A 160 -11.16 12.34 -17.34
CA CYS A 160 -9.76 12.77 -17.21
C CYS A 160 -9.27 13.56 -18.44
N GLY A 161 -9.88 13.32 -19.60
CA GLY A 161 -9.47 13.88 -20.88
C GLY A 161 -8.15 13.29 -21.37
N THR A 162 -7.74 13.68 -22.59
CA THR A 162 -6.45 13.25 -23.15
C THR A 162 -5.31 13.71 -22.25
N SER A 163 -4.42 12.79 -21.88
CA SER A 163 -3.26 13.06 -21.04
C SER A 163 -3.61 13.77 -19.72
N ASN A 164 -4.77 13.44 -19.14
CA ASN A 164 -5.26 13.99 -17.87
C ASN A 164 -5.47 15.53 -17.88
N ALA A 165 -5.69 16.13 -19.05
CA ALA A 165 -5.83 17.57 -19.19
C ALA A 165 -6.96 18.16 -18.30
N ASN A 166 -8.05 17.42 -18.07
CA ASN A 166 -9.16 17.93 -17.27
C ASN A 166 -8.87 17.90 -15.76
N MET A 167 -7.97 17.02 -15.29
CA MET A 167 -7.48 17.02 -13.92
C MET A 167 -6.80 18.36 -13.58
N SER A 168 -5.90 18.83 -14.45
CA SER A 168 -5.22 20.12 -14.25
C SER A 168 -6.19 21.30 -14.36
N LYS A 169 -7.16 21.23 -15.28
CA LYS A 169 -8.15 22.30 -15.46
C LYS A 169 -9.11 22.42 -14.27
N ILE A 170 -9.65 21.33 -13.74
CA ILE A 170 -10.55 21.39 -12.58
C ILE A 170 -9.82 21.91 -11.34
N GLN A 171 -8.56 21.50 -11.12
CA GLN A 171 -7.74 22.02 -10.04
C GLN A 171 -7.51 23.54 -10.16
N SER A 172 -7.28 24.04 -11.39
CA SER A 172 -7.10 25.48 -11.65
C SER A 172 -8.40 26.29 -11.56
N ASP A 173 -9.52 25.73 -12.00
CA ASP A 173 -10.79 26.45 -12.13
C ASP A 173 -11.64 26.42 -10.85
N ILE A 174 -11.56 25.32 -10.11
CA ILE A 174 -12.34 25.09 -8.90
C ILE A 174 -11.50 25.33 -7.66
N GLY A 175 -10.25 24.84 -7.67
CA GLY A 175 -9.33 24.90 -6.55
C GLY A 175 -8.79 23.52 -6.19
N PHE A 176 -7.69 23.52 -5.44
CA PHE A 176 -7.10 22.35 -4.80
C PHE A 176 -6.31 22.82 -3.58
N ASP A 177 -6.11 21.92 -2.63
CA ASP A 177 -5.20 22.16 -1.51
C ASP A 177 -3.90 21.39 -1.74
N SER A 178 -2.76 22.10 -1.70
CA SER A 178 -1.43 21.50 -1.89
C SER A 178 -1.07 20.58 -0.72
N GLY A 179 -0.33 19.50 -1.00
CA GLY A 179 0.07 18.50 -0.01
C GLY A 179 -1.08 17.63 0.52
N ARG A 180 -2.18 17.53 -0.23
CA ARG A 180 -3.38 16.75 0.11
C ARG A 180 -3.88 15.99 -1.12
N ILE A 181 -4.52 14.85 -0.90
CA ILE A 181 -5.36 14.24 -1.94
C ILE A 181 -6.64 15.07 -2.06
N ASN A 182 -6.98 15.47 -3.29
CA ASN A 182 -8.14 16.29 -3.62
C ASN A 182 -9.21 15.43 -4.31
N VAL A 183 -10.35 15.26 -3.65
CA VAL A 183 -11.49 14.45 -4.10
C VAL A 183 -12.61 15.36 -4.57
N TYR A 184 -12.97 15.30 -5.85
CA TYR A 184 -14.00 16.12 -6.47
C TYR A 184 -15.31 15.33 -6.59
N LEU A 185 -16.37 15.80 -5.93
CA LEU A 185 -17.71 15.22 -6.02
C LEU A 185 -18.48 15.88 -7.17
N VAL A 186 -18.70 15.12 -8.23
CA VAL A 186 -19.33 15.54 -9.50
C VAL A 186 -20.60 14.72 -9.77
N ASP A 187 -21.37 15.03 -10.82
CA ASP A 187 -22.61 14.28 -11.11
C ASP A 187 -22.33 12.93 -11.78
N SER A 188 -21.33 12.89 -12.66
CA SER A 188 -20.89 11.66 -13.32
C SER A 188 -19.40 11.67 -13.63
N VAL A 189 -18.83 10.48 -13.70
CA VAL A 189 -17.44 10.23 -14.11
C VAL A 189 -17.47 9.23 -15.26
N ASP A 190 -16.81 9.58 -16.37
CA ASP A 190 -16.74 8.74 -17.59
C ASP A 190 -18.13 8.25 -18.05
N GLY A 191 -19.11 9.17 -18.01
CA GLY A 191 -20.49 8.93 -18.43
C GLY A 191 -21.35 8.13 -17.45
N SER A 192 -20.87 7.84 -16.23
CA SER A 192 -21.59 7.05 -15.23
C SER A 192 -21.75 7.78 -13.90
N THR A 193 -22.91 7.61 -13.28
CA THR A 193 -23.24 8.15 -11.95
C THR A 193 -22.76 7.25 -10.80
N SER A 194 -22.09 6.13 -11.11
CA SER A 194 -21.59 5.16 -10.14
C SER A 194 -20.10 4.88 -10.26
N ARG A 195 -19.34 5.77 -10.91
CA ARG A 195 -17.90 5.63 -11.16
C ARG A 195 -17.07 6.69 -10.42
N GLY A 196 -15.79 6.38 -10.32
CA GLY A 196 -14.72 7.26 -9.88
C GLY A 196 -13.54 7.09 -10.82
N ASN A 197 -12.58 8.02 -10.75
CA ASN A 197 -11.35 7.95 -11.51
C ASN A 197 -10.26 8.81 -10.85
N ALA A 198 -9.10 8.21 -10.57
CA ALA A 198 -7.90 8.93 -10.11
C ALA A 198 -7.10 9.61 -11.25
N CYS A 199 -7.47 9.35 -12.51
CA CYS A 199 -6.82 9.79 -13.76
C CYS A 199 -5.40 9.30 -14.00
N GLN A 200 -4.64 8.99 -12.95
CA GLN A 200 -3.31 8.42 -13.03
C GLN A 200 -3.10 7.46 -11.86
N ILE A 201 -2.19 6.51 -12.06
CA ILE A 201 -1.73 5.62 -11.00
C ILE A 201 -0.64 6.35 -10.23
N GLY A 202 -0.88 6.57 -8.94
CA GLY A 202 -0.12 7.48 -8.12
C GLY A 202 -0.57 8.93 -8.33
N GLY A 203 -0.74 9.67 -7.25
CA GLY A 203 -1.04 11.09 -7.33
C GLY A 203 -1.99 11.59 -6.23
N PRO A 204 -2.39 12.87 -6.28
CA PRO A 204 -3.23 13.46 -5.26
C PRO A 204 -4.64 13.81 -5.76
N PHE A 205 -5.25 13.02 -6.65
CA PHE A 205 -6.48 13.42 -7.33
C PHE A 205 -7.48 12.28 -7.47
N VAL A 206 -8.73 12.54 -7.11
CA VAL A 206 -9.86 11.66 -7.41
C VAL A 206 -11.04 12.49 -7.89
N ALA A 207 -11.68 12.09 -8.99
CA ALA A 207 -13.06 12.49 -9.28
C ALA A 207 -13.99 11.33 -8.93
N ILE A 208 -15.09 11.60 -8.24
CA ILE A 208 -16.07 10.59 -7.86
C ILE A 208 -17.49 11.10 -8.10
N ALA A 209 -18.32 10.26 -8.72
CA ALA A 209 -19.73 10.59 -8.89
C ALA A 209 -20.41 10.63 -7.50
N SER A 210 -21.21 11.68 -7.26
CA SER A 210 -21.85 11.95 -5.97
C SER A 210 -22.81 10.83 -5.54
N THR A 211 -23.37 10.09 -6.49
CA THR A 211 -24.26 8.94 -6.24
C THR A 211 -23.56 7.58 -6.25
N ALA A 212 -22.23 7.52 -6.44
CA ALA A 212 -21.49 6.25 -6.44
C ALA A 212 -21.49 5.58 -5.07
N GLY A 213 -21.33 4.24 -5.01
CA GLY A 213 -21.27 3.46 -3.76
C GLY A 213 -20.19 3.97 -2.81
N THR A 214 -20.47 4.01 -1.50
CA THR A 214 -19.60 4.67 -0.50
C THR A 214 -18.20 4.06 -0.38
N ASP A 215 -18.08 2.78 -0.72
CA ASP A 215 -16.82 2.05 -0.71
C ASP A 215 -15.92 2.41 -1.90
N LEU A 216 -16.45 3.00 -2.97
CA LEU A 216 -15.70 3.32 -4.18
C LEU A 216 -14.51 4.26 -3.90
N LEU A 217 -14.60 5.16 -2.92
CA LEU A 217 -13.44 6.01 -2.59
C LEU A 217 -12.23 5.16 -2.16
N SER A 218 -12.42 4.03 -1.47
CA SER A 218 -11.31 3.17 -1.07
C SER A 218 -10.53 2.61 -2.26
N HIS A 219 -11.23 2.36 -3.39
CA HIS A 219 -10.66 1.96 -4.68
C HIS A 219 -9.81 3.05 -5.29
N GLU A 220 -10.39 4.25 -5.44
CA GLU A 220 -9.72 5.38 -6.08
C GLU A 220 -8.50 5.83 -5.27
N MET A 221 -8.60 5.78 -3.94
CA MET A 221 -7.47 6.03 -3.05
C MET A 221 -6.37 4.96 -3.23
N GLY A 222 -6.74 3.73 -3.55
CA GLY A 222 -5.78 2.68 -3.92
C GLY A 222 -4.99 3.07 -5.16
N HIS A 223 -5.63 3.63 -6.18
CA HIS A 223 -4.96 4.19 -7.36
C HIS A 223 -4.03 5.36 -7.01
N ASP A 224 -4.46 6.31 -6.16
CA ASP A 224 -3.58 7.39 -5.67
C ASP A 224 -2.37 6.84 -4.89
N PHE A 225 -2.53 5.71 -4.20
CA PHE A 225 -1.44 4.95 -3.58
C PHE A 225 -0.73 3.99 -4.54
N ALA A 226 -0.84 4.24 -5.84
CA ALA A 226 -0.16 3.52 -6.92
C ALA A 226 -0.50 2.02 -7.05
N LEU A 227 -1.66 1.61 -6.56
CA LEU A 227 -2.20 0.29 -6.85
C LEU A 227 -2.92 0.28 -8.19
N THR A 228 -2.90 -0.87 -8.85
CA THR A 228 -3.59 -1.11 -10.12
C THR A 228 -4.64 -2.20 -9.95
N HIS A 229 -5.55 -2.28 -10.92
CA HIS A 229 -6.60 -3.30 -10.97
C HIS A 229 -6.05 -4.72 -10.92
N ILE A 230 -6.83 -5.62 -10.31
CA ILE A 230 -6.49 -7.05 -10.12
C ILE A 230 -7.48 -8.00 -10.78
N ASP A 231 -8.36 -7.50 -11.65
CA ASP A 231 -9.50 -8.23 -12.24
C ASP A 231 -9.10 -9.51 -13.00
N ASP A 232 -7.88 -9.57 -13.53
CA ASP A 232 -7.31 -10.72 -14.23
C ASP A 232 -6.69 -11.78 -13.30
N LEU A 233 -6.56 -11.50 -12.00
CA LEU A 233 -5.88 -12.34 -11.02
C LEU A 233 -6.87 -13.13 -10.14
N THR A 234 -7.92 -13.67 -10.74
CA THR A 234 -9.08 -14.30 -10.07
C THR A 234 -8.76 -15.53 -9.21
N ALA A 235 -7.61 -16.17 -9.43
CA ALA A 235 -7.14 -17.27 -8.58
C ALA A 235 -6.64 -16.80 -7.20
N ASN A 236 -6.28 -15.53 -7.07
CA ASN A 236 -5.62 -14.97 -5.89
C ASN A 236 -6.40 -13.83 -5.23
N PHE A 237 -7.46 -13.34 -5.87
CA PHE A 237 -8.28 -12.24 -5.43
C PHE A 237 -9.74 -12.49 -5.78
N ASP A 238 -10.65 -11.93 -4.99
CA ASP A 238 -12.07 -11.84 -5.30
C ASP A 238 -12.53 -10.37 -5.34
N GLN A 239 -13.84 -10.18 -5.45
CA GLN A 239 -14.45 -8.85 -5.51
C GLN A 239 -14.32 -8.05 -4.21
N THR A 240 -13.82 -8.63 -3.12
CA THR A 240 -13.66 -7.94 -1.85
C THR A 240 -12.31 -7.26 -1.68
N ASN A 241 -11.35 -7.48 -2.60
CA ASN A 241 -10.14 -6.66 -2.65
C ASN A 241 -10.45 -5.22 -3.08
N ILE A 242 -9.78 -4.23 -2.50
CA ILE A 242 -10.04 -2.82 -2.82
C ILE A 242 -9.84 -2.47 -4.30
N MET A 243 -8.98 -3.21 -5.01
CA MET A 243 -8.60 -2.93 -6.39
C MET A 243 -9.38 -3.74 -7.43
N HIS A 244 -10.41 -4.47 -7.03
CA HIS A 244 -11.31 -5.12 -7.98
C HIS A 244 -12.27 -4.09 -8.60
N SER A 245 -12.31 -3.98 -9.94
CA SER A 245 -13.08 -2.92 -10.61
C SER A 245 -14.59 -3.02 -10.41
N ALA A 246 -15.12 -4.25 -10.37
CA ALA A 246 -16.54 -4.53 -10.20
C ALA A 246 -16.97 -4.82 -8.75
N SER A 247 -16.32 -4.20 -7.77
CA SER A 247 -16.65 -4.42 -6.34
C SER A 247 -17.78 -3.53 -5.85
N ASN A 248 -18.69 -4.12 -5.07
CA ASN A 248 -19.73 -3.45 -4.28
C ASN A 248 -19.49 -3.56 -2.76
N SER A 249 -18.41 -4.21 -2.36
CA SER A 249 -18.02 -4.45 -0.97
C SER A 249 -16.52 -4.67 -0.94
N ARG A 250 -15.78 -3.77 -0.30
CA ARG A 250 -14.33 -3.82 -0.20
C ARG A 250 -13.93 -4.08 1.24
N ALA A 251 -13.00 -5.01 1.43
CA ALA A 251 -12.68 -5.56 2.73
C ALA A 251 -11.17 -5.66 3.01
N PHE A 252 -10.33 -5.93 2.00
CA PHE A 252 -8.93 -6.26 2.27
C PHE A 252 -7.93 -5.66 1.27
N ILE A 253 -6.68 -5.53 1.74
CA ILE A 253 -5.49 -5.10 1.02
C ILE A 253 -4.35 -6.05 1.42
N THR A 254 -3.74 -6.72 0.45
CA THR A 254 -2.67 -7.69 0.74
C THR A 254 -1.36 -7.01 1.15
N GLU A 255 -0.47 -7.70 1.84
CA GLU A 255 0.88 -7.17 2.13
C GLU A 255 1.67 -6.82 0.86
N GLY A 256 1.45 -7.55 -0.24
CA GLY A 256 2.01 -7.21 -1.54
C GLY A 256 1.52 -5.87 -2.10
N GLN A 257 0.25 -5.51 -1.86
CA GLN A 257 -0.30 -4.20 -2.18
C GLN A 257 0.21 -3.14 -1.19
N LEU A 258 0.20 -3.40 0.12
CA LEU A 258 0.73 -2.47 1.14
C LEU A 258 2.19 -2.08 0.86
N PHE A 259 3.02 -3.06 0.47
CA PHE A 259 4.40 -2.81 0.07
C PHE A 259 4.48 -1.77 -1.05
N ARG A 260 3.69 -1.96 -2.12
CA ARG A 260 3.66 -1.05 -3.28
C ARG A 260 3.16 0.34 -2.88
N MET A 261 2.09 0.42 -2.09
CA MET A 261 1.59 1.70 -1.59
C MET A 261 2.67 2.52 -0.91
N HIS A 262 3.46 1.87 -0.05
CA HIS A 262 4.46 2.56 0.75
C HIS A 262 5.79 2.81 0.04
N LEU A 263 6.20 1.93 -0.88
CA LEU A 263 7.54 1.98 -1.48
C LEU A 263 7.53 2.56 -2.89
N GLN A 264 6.41 2.53 -3.62
CA GLN A 264 6.36 3.07 -4.97
C GLN A 264 6.68 4.57 -4.97
N PRO A 265 7.70 5.04 -5.73
CA PRO A 265 8.07 6.46 -5.73
C PRO A 265 6.91 7.39 -6.11
N GLY A 266 6.05 6.94 -7.03
CA GLY A 266 4.89 7.70 -7.52
C GLY A 266 3.64 7.61 -6.65
N SER A 267 3.60 6.79 -5.58
CA SER A 267 2.43 6.76 -4.69
C SER A 267 2.24 8.09 -3.99
N ALA A 268 1.00 8.47 -3.66
CA ALA A 268 0.72 9.70 -2.92
C ALA A 268 1.49 9.77 -1.59
N ILE A 269 1.69 8.62 -0.95
CA ILE A 269 2.53 8.47 0.27
C ILE A 269 3.89 9.13 0.05
N ASN A 270 4.57 8.82 -1.05
CA ASN A 270 5.92 9.34 -1.32
C ASN A 270 5.90 10.65 -2.10
N ALA A 271 5.13 10.76 -3.18
CA ALA A 271 5.14 11.90 -4.09
C ALA A 271 4.40 13.13 -3.54
N THR A 272 3.33 12.93 -2.77
CA THR A 272 2.51 14.03 -2.22
C THR A 272 2.91 14.36 -0.79
N TYR A 273 3.09 13.34 0.06
CA TYR A 273 3.35 13.53 1.48
C TYR A 273 4.82 13.46 1.86
N GLY A 274 5.70 13.03 0.96
CA GLY A 274 7.14 13.06 1.16
C GLY A 274 7.62 12.26 2.37
N VAL A 275 6.96 11.15 2.71
CA VAL A 275 7.19 10.44 4.00
C VAL A 275 8.51 9.66 4.08
N ARG A 276 9.20 9.48 2.94
CA ARG A 276 10.44 8.71 2.83
C ARG A 276 11.63 9.54 2.33
N PRO A 277 11.92 10.72 2.90
CA PRO A 277 13.04 11.53 2.43
C PRO A 277 14.35 10.80 2.72
N GLY A 278 15.13 10.50 1.68
CA GLY A 278 16.40 9.77 1.78
C GLY A 278 16.28 8.29 2.16
N GLN A 279 15.06 7.76 2.27
CA GLN A 279 14.82 6.33 2.47
C GLN A 279 14.61 5.62 1.14
N THR A 280 14.80 4.30 1.13
CA THR A 280 14.57 3.48 -0.06
C THR A 280 13.11 3.53 -0.49
N THR A 281 12.90 3.94 -1.74
CA THR A 281 11.68 3.68 -2.52
C THR A 281 11.99 2.66 -3.60
N ARG A 282 10.97 1.96 -4.10
CA ARG A 282 11.14 0.92 -5.12
C ARG A 282 9.98 0.94 -6.10
N ASP A 283 10.33 0.98 -7.38
CA ASP A 283 9.37 0.76 -8.44
C ASP A 283 9.07 -0.75 -8.56
N CYS A 284 7.93 -1.18 -8.04
CA CYS A 284 7.46 -2.56 -8.14
C CYS A 284 6.16 -2.60 -8.93
N PRO A 285 6.23 -2.72 -10.27
CA PRO A 285 5.04 -2.92 -11.09
C PRO A 285 4.19 -4.09 -10.59
N ARG A 286 2.90 -4.05 -10.91
CA ARG A 286 1.89 -5.02 -10.44
C ARG A 286 2.37 -6.47 -10.50
N ASP A 287 2.85 -6.87 -11.68
CA ASP A 287 3.19 -8.26 -12.00
C ASP A 287 4.68 -8.58 -11.77
N THR A 288 5.46 -7.62 -11.27
CA THR A 288 6.87 -7.85 -10.96
C THR A 288 7.01 -8.60 -9.65
N VAL A 289 7.59 -9.80 -9.72
CA VAL A 289 7.96 -10.61 -8.56
C VAL A 289 9.47 -10.80 -8.55
N SER A 290 10.12 -10.43 -7.47
CA SER A 290 11.56 -10.60 -7.30
C SER A 290 11.91 -10.64 -5.80
N ARG A 291 13.20 -10.81 -5.50
CA ARG A 291 13.74 -10.67 -4.13
C ARG A 291 13.52 -9.29 -3.51
N GLN A 292 13.15 -8.32 -4.33
CA GLN A 292 12.93 -6.92 -3.98
C GLN A 292 11.46 -6.50 -4.14
N CYS A 293 10.65 -7.26 -4.89
CA CYS A 293 9.25 -6.96 -5.09
C CYS A 293 8.43 -8.19 -4.70
N PRO A 294 7.77 -8.19 -3.52
CA PRO A 294 6.88 -9.29 -3.18
C PRO A 294 5.76 -9.39 -4.22
N ALA A 295 5.26 -10.61 -4.45
CA ALA A 295 4.11 -10.83 -5.30
C ALA A 295 2.92 -9.98 -4.81
N ILE A 296 2.11 -9.45 -5.72
CA ILE A 296 1.00 -8.56 -5.32
C ILE A 296 -0.01 -9.27 -4.40
N GLN A 297 -0.17 -10.58 -4.56
CA GLN A 297 -1.04 -11.42 -3.73
C GLN A 297 -0.39 -11.96 -2.44
N LYS A 298 0.81 -11.50 -2.08
CA LYS A 298 1.53 -11.99 -0.89
C LYS A 298 0.76 -11.63 0.38
N ARG A 299 0.57 -12.62 1.25
CA ARG A 299 -0.27 -12.56 2.45
C ARG A 299 0.43 -13.15 3.67
N LEU A 300 0.60 -12.33 4.70
CA LEU A 300 1.06 -12.78 6.01
C LEU A 300 -0.10 -13.27 6.89
N TRP A 301 -1.28 -12.69 6.69
CA TRP A 301 -2.53 -13.09 7.35
C TRP A 301 -3.57 -13.47 6.29
N ALA A 302 -4.54 -14.28 6.69
CA ALA A 302 -5.61 -14.69 5.79
C ALA A 302 -6.60 -13.55 5.55
N ASP A 303 -7.06 -13.41 4.31
CA ASP A 303 -8.08 -12.45 3.88
C ASP A 303 -9.34 -13.19 3.45
N GLY A 304 -10.34 -13.26 4.33
CA GLY A 304 -11.56 -14.03 4.06
C GLY A 304 -11.27 -15.51 3.83
N THR A 305 -11.44 -15.98 2.60
CA THR A 305 -11.19 -17.37 2.20
C THR A 305 -9.75 -17.61 1.70
N PHE A 306 -8.97 -16.56 1.47
CA PHE A 306 -7.60 -16.67 0.99
C PHE A 306 -6.63 -16.87 2.16
N PRO A 307 -5.89 -17.99 2.22
CA PRO A 307 -4.93 -18.23 3.29
C PRO A 307 -3.68 -17.35 3.14
N ALA A 308 -2.90 -17.26 4.23
CA ALA A 308 -1.53 -16.76 4.16
C ALA A 308 -0.69 -17.62 3.18
N ASN A 309 0.28 -16.98 2.50
CA ASN A 309 1.09 -17.61 1.46
C ASN A 309 2.52 -17.03 1.40
#